data_AF-A0A923EFT0-F1
#
_entry.id   AF-A0A923EFT0-F1
#
_cell.length_a   1.000
_cell.length_b   1.000
_cell.length_c   1.000
_cell.angle_alpha   90.00
_cell.angle_beta   90.00
_cell.angle_gamma   90.00
#
_symmetry.space_group_name_H-M   'P 1'
#
loop_
_entity.id
_entity.type
_entity.pdbx_description
1 polymer ?
#
loop_
_entity_poly.entity_id
_entity_poly.type
_entity_poly.pdbx_seq_one_letter_code
_entity_poly.pdbx_strand_id
1 'polypeptide(L)'
;MSKVYRAQDSGGADAPDYVIRDGRFYRTVHHPDGWSDVADYEIRSDGKIYALGGSGEAKAQVPVYEFREIMLYRTKAHPDGLGERPDYYIFD
;
A
#
# COMPACT_ATOMS: atom_id res chain seq x y z
N MET A 1 6.25 2.32 14.31
CA MET A 1 6.52 2.36 12.86
C MET A 1 5.92 1.08 12.33
N SER A 2 4.84 1.15 11.58
CA SER A 2 4.14 -0.07 11.15
C SER A 2 4.80 -0.66 9.90
N LYS A 3 4.80 -1.98 9.79
CA LYS A 3 5.31 -2.74 8.66
C LYS A 3 4.15 -3.23 7.81
N VAL A 4 4.35 -3.27 6.50
CA VAL A 4 3.32 -3.66 5.53
C VAL A 4 3.86 -4.87 4.78
N TYR A 5 3.13 -5.95 4.87
CA TYR A 5 3.51 -7.25 4.36
C TYR A 5 2.57 -7.64 3.24
N ARG A 6 3.09 -8.33 2.24
CA ARG A 6 2.28 -8.91 1.17
C ARG A 6 1.45 -10.07 1.70
N ALA A 7 0.19 -10.16 1.27
CA ALA A 7 -0.79 -11.11 1.77
C ALA A 7 -0.86 -12.46 1.00
N GLN A 8 0.10 -12.80 0.12
CA GLN A 8 0.01 -13.95 -0.79
C GLN A 8 -0.44 -15.27 -0.12
N ASP A 9 -1.16 -16.09 -0.90
CA ASP A 9 -1.85 -17.32 -0.51
C ASP A 9 -1.06 -18.16 0.51
N SER A 10 -1.50 -18.08 1.78
CA SER A 10 -1.27 -19.03 2.89
C SER A 10 -0.07 -18.84 3.82
N GLY A 11 0.75 -17.80 3.68
CA GLY A 11 1.84 -17.55 4.64
C GLY A 11 2.45 -16.18 4.39
N GLY A 12 2.26 -15.27 5.34
CA GLY A 12 2.71 -13.89 5.22
C GLY A 12 4.17 -13.78 4.75
N ALA A 13 4.49 -12.71 4.02
CA ALA A 13 5.88 -12.47 3.63
C ALA A 13 6.77 -12.40 4.88
N ASP A 14 7.92 -13.09 4.88
CA ASP A 14 8.88 -13.06 6.00
C ASP A 14 9.48 -11.66 6.23
N ALA A 15 9.35 -10.78 5.23
CA ALA A 15 9.83 -9.41 5.26
C ALA A 15 8.79 -8.43 4.71
N PRO A 16 8.75 -7.18 5.23
CA PRO A 16 7.78 -6.20 4.80
C PRO A 16 8.16 -5.55 3.47
N ASP A 17 7.19 -5.39 2.58
CA ASP A 17 7.33 -4.66 1.32
C ASP A 17 7.44 -3.15 1.59
N TYR A 18 6.69 -2.64 2.59
CA TYR A 18 6.75 -1.23 2.98
C TYR A 18 6.91 -1.05 4.49
N VAL A 19 7.36 0.14 4.87
CA VAL A 19 7.17 0.69 6.22
C VAL A 19 6.36 1.97 6.15
N ILE A 20 5.51 2.18 7.14
CA ILE A 20 4.71 3.40 7.27
C ILE A 20 5.41 4.38 8.21
N ARG A 21 5.67 5.58 7.71
CA ARG A 21 6.24 6.71 8.45
C ARG A 21 5.46 7.97 8.09
N ASP A 22 4.98 8.70 9.09
CA ASP A 22 4.19 9.93 8.89
C ASP A 22 3.03 9.76 7.90
N GLY A 23 2.32 8.63 8.00
CA GLY A 23 1.19 8.30 7.14
C GLY A 23 1.57 7.91 5.70
N ARG A 24 2.85 7.75 5.38
CA ARG A 24 3.34 7.42 4.03
C ARG A 24 4.03 6.07 3.96
N PHE A 25 3.90 5.40 2.83
CA PHE A 25 4.43 4.06 2.57
C PHE A 25 5.75 4.17 1.81
N TYR A 26 6.83 3.68 2.43
CA TYR A 26 8.17 3.68 1.85
C TYR A 26 8.64 2.26 1.60
N ARG A 27 9.14 1.98 0.40
CA ARG A 27 9.62 0.65 0.01
C ARG A 27 10.83 0.24 0.83
N THR A 28 10.80 -0.98 1.35
CA THR A 28 11.98 -1.57 1.98
C THR A 28 12.90 -2.22 0.94
N VAL A 29 14.06 -2.71 1.35
CA VAL A 29 14.96 -3.51 0.50
C VAL A 29 14.34 -4.84 0.03
N HIS A 30 13.24 -5.27 0.66
CA HIS A 30 12.55 -6.51 0.31
C HIS A 30 11.40 -6.31 -0.69
N HIS A 31 11.03 -5.05 -0.97
CA HIS A 31 10.03 -4.76 -2.00
C HIS A 31 10.51 -5.31 -3.36
N PRO A 32 9.68 -5.98 -4.17
CA PRO A 32 10.11 -6.56 -5.44
C PRO A 32 10.61 -5.55 -6.47
N ASP A 33 10.07 -4.33 -6.43
CA ASP A 33 10.56 -3.21 -7.26
C ASP A 33 11.79 -2.49 -6.66
N GLY A 34 12.38 -3.05 -5.61
CA GLY A 34 13.53 -2.50 -4.89
C GLY A 34 13.19 -1.39 -3.90
N TRP A 35 14.20 -1.03 -3.09
CA TRP A 35 14.12 0.03 -2.07
C TRP A 35 13.91 1.42 -2.68
N SER A 36 13.18 2.28 -1.96
CA SER A 36 13.05 3.69 -2.30
C SER A 36 12.77 4.54 -1.05
N ASP A 37 13.34 5.74 -1.01
CA ASP A 37 13.03 6.81 -0.05
C ASP A 37 11.89 7.73 -0.51
N VAL A 38 11.36 7.53 -1.72
CA VAL A 38 10.15 8.17 -2.22
C VAL A 38 8.95 7.33 -1.81
N ALA A 39 7.94 7.99 -1.25
CA ALA A 39 6.72 7.30 -0.84
C ALA A 39 5.85 6.97 -2.06
N ASP A 40 5.36 5.73 -2.13
CA ASP A 40 4.45 5.30 -3.20
C ASP A 40 2.99 5.61 -2.87
N TYR A 41 2.65 5.65 -1.57
CA TYR A 41 1.29 5.89 -1.09
C TYR A 41 1.25 6.78 0.15
N GLU A 42 0.10 7.41 0.37
CA GLU A 42 -0.23 8.13 1.61
C GLU A 42 -1.61 7.75 2.15
N ILE A 43 -1.72 7.69 3.47
CA ILE A 43 -2.98 7.64 4.21
C ILE A 43 -3.45 9.07 4.38
N ARG A 44 -4.67 9.37 3.95
CA ARG A 44 -5.28 10.70 4.14
C ARG A 44 -6.23 10.74 5.33
N SER A 45 -6.73 11.92 5.64
CA SER A 45 -7.63 12.19 6.77
C SER A 45 -8.95 11.42 6.73
N ASP A 46 -9.35 10.93 5.55
CA ASP A 46 -10.54 10.07 5.39
C ASP A 46 -10.25 8.58 5.66
N GLY A 47 -9.02 8.26 6.08
CA GLY A 47 -8.59 6.91 6.40
C GLY A 47 -8.32 6.03 5.18
N LYS A 48 -8.31 6.59 3.96
CA LYS A 48 -8.04 5.83 2.74
C LYS A 48 -6.63 6.08 2.22
N ILE A 49 -6.20 5.21 1.32
CA ILE A 49 -4.83 5.20 0.79
C ILE A 49 -4.82 5.67 -0.65
N TYR A 50 -3.96 6.63 -0.95
CA TYR A 50 -3.83 7.29 -2.25
C TYR A 50 -2.43 7.04 -2.81
N ALA A 51 -2.33 6.83 -4.11
CA ALA A 51 -1.03 6.75 -4.78
C ALA A 51 -0.40 8.14 -4.90
N LEU A 52 0.88 8.24 -4.54
CA LEU A 52 1.71 9.44 -4.67
C LEU A 52 2.51 9.46 -6.00
N GLY A 53 2.76 8.29 -6.60
CA GLY A 53 3.55 8.13 -7.82
C GLY A 53 2.72 8.01 -9.10
N GLY A 54 2.99 8.89 -10.07
CA GLY A 54 2.45 8.84 -11.44
C GLY A 54 2.30 10.23 -12.06
N SER A 55 2.64 10.39 -13.34
CA SER A 55 2.63 11.64 -14.11
C SER A 55 1.22 12.17 -14.45
N GLY A 56 0.27 12.07 -13.52
CA GLY A 56 -1.08 12.60 -13.70
C GLY A 56 -1.71 12.90 -12.36
N GLU A 57 -1.95 14.19 -12.11
CA GLU A 57 -2.65 14.73 -10.93
C GLU A 57 -3.98 14.01 -10.61
N ALA A 58 -4.58 13.35 -11.60
CA ALA A 58 -5.81 12.57 -11.46
C ALA A 58 -5.65 11.29 -10.59
N LYS A 59 -4.48 10.61 -10.59
CA LYS A 59 -4.28 9.40 -9.76
C LYS A 59 -4.21 9.72 -8.27
N ALA A 60 -3.79 10.93 -7.93
CA ALA A 60 -3.68 11.39 -6.55
C ALA A 60 -5.04 11.78 -5.93
N GLN A 61 -6.17 11.75 -6.67
CA GLN A 61 -7.46 12.23 -6.15
C GLN A 61 -8.42 11.12 -5.71
N VAL A 62 -8.17 9.86 -6.08
CA VAL A 62 -9.05 8.73 -5.74
C VAL A 62 -8.29 7.69 -4.92
N PRO A 63 -8.92 7.08 -3.90
CA PRO A 63 -8.27 6.10 -3.07
C PRO A 63 -8.03 4.82 -3.87
N VAL A 64 -6.80 4.30 -3.87
CA VAL A 64 -6.40 3.10 -4.61
C VAL A 64 -6.43 1.84 -3.72
N TYR A 65 -6.32 2.02 -2.40
CA TYR A 65 -6.55 0.97 -1.40
C TYR A 65 -7.54 1.44 -0.33
N GLU A 66 -8.26 0.47 0.23
CA GLU A 66 -9.09 0.63 1.42
C GLU A 66 -8.70 -0.38 2.51
N PHE A 67 -8.84 0.04 3.76
CA PHE A 67 -8.65 -0.83 4.90
C PHE A 67 -9.88 -1.70 5.14
N ARG A 68 -9.64 -2.98 5.41
CA ARG A 68 -10.58 -3.88 6.06
C ARG A 68 -9.83 -4.57 7.19
N GLU A 69 -10.08 -4.12 8.42
CA GLU A 69 -9.26 -4.47 9.59
C GLU A 69 -7.77 -4.13 9.35
N ILE A 70 -6.88 -5.13 9.37
CA ILE A 70 -5.44 -4.96 9.11
C ILE A 70 -5.08 -5.12 7.63
N MET A 71 -6.05 -5.45 6.77
CA MET A 71 -5.82 -5.84 5.37
C MET A 71 -6.09 -4.66 4.42
N LEU A 72 -5.30 -4.55 3.35
CA LEU A 72 -5.44 -3.55 2.29
C LEU A 72 -6.02 -4.20 1.04
N TYR A 73 -7.19 -3.73 0.63
CA TYR A 73 -7.88 -4.20 -0.57
C TYR A 73 -7.84 -3.14 -1.66
N ARG A 74 -7.54 -3.55 -2.90
CA ARG A 74 -7.57 -2.65 -4.06
C ARG A 74 -8.99 -2.15 -4.28
N THR A 75 -9.14 -0.85 -4.53
CA THR A 75 -10.41 -0.27 -4.99
C THR A 75 -10.53 -0.38 -6.52
N LYS A 76 -11.68 0.00 -7.08
CA LYS A 76 -11.86 0.11 -8.54
C LYS A 76 -10.90 1.12 -9.20
N ALA A 77 -10.34 2.05 -8.43
CA ALA A 77 -9.44 3.09 -8.92
C ALA A 77 -7.97 2.65 -8.94
N HIS A 78 -7.63 1.48 -8.38
CA HIS A 78 -6.28 0.95 -8.44
C HIS A 78 -5.85 0.72 -9.89
N PRO A 79 -4.60 1.04 -10.30
CA PRO A 79 -4.11 0.85 -11.67
C PRO A 79 -4.28 -0.58 -12.22
N ASP A 80 -4.15 -1.57 -11.34
CA ASP A 80 -4.29 -3.00 -11.66
C ASP A 80 -5.74 -3.51 -11.53
N GLY A 81 -6.71 -2.61 -11.34
CA GLY A 81 -8.13 -2.92 -11.14
C GLY A 81 -8.49 -3.39 -9.73
N LEU A 82 -9.79 -3.63 -9.53
CA LEU A 82 -10.38 -4.09 -8.28
C LEU A 82 -9.85 -5.48 -7.89
N GLY A 83 -9.50 -5.66 -6.61
CA GLY A 83 -9.07 -6.95 -6.06
C GLY A 83 -10.08 -7.50 -5.04
N GLU A 84 -10.48 -8.76 -5.19
CA GLU A 84 -11.35 -9.45 -4.21
C GLU A 84 -10.56 -9.98 -3.00
N ARG A 85 -9.25 -10.10 -3.13
CA ARG A 85 -8.30 -10.49 -2.06
C ARG A 85 -7.47 -9.27 -1.65
N PRO A 86 -6.96 -9.24 -0.40
CA PRO A 86 -6.05 -8.19 0.00
C PRO A 86 -4.70 -8.38 -0.69
N ASP A 87 -4.07 -7.27 -1.08
CA ASP A 87 -2.69 -7.31 -1.58
C ASP A 87 -1.71 -7.31 -0.40
N TYR A 88 -2.05 -6.58 0.67
CA TYR A 88 -1.21 -6.37 1.83
C TYR A 88 -1.96 -6.51 3.15
N TYR A 89 -1.20 -6.70 4.22
CA TYR A 89 -1.64 -6.49 5.59
C TYR A 89 -0.63 -5.65 6.37
N ILE A 90 -1.11 -4.93 7.37
CA ILE A 90 -0.29 -4.16 8.30
C ILE A 90 -0.06 -4.96 9.57
N PHE A 91 1.18 -4.96 10.03
CA PHE A 91 1.60 -5.55 11.29
C PHE A 91 2.66 -4.64 11.96
N ASP A 92 2.75 -4.64 13.28
CA ASP A 92 3.74 -3.84 14.04
C ASP A 92 5.04 -4.64 14.26
#